data_AF-A0A967G5W8-F1
#
_entry.id   AF-A0A967G5W8-F1
#
_cell.length_a   1.000
_cell.length_b   1.000
_cell.length_c   1.000
_cell.angle_alpha   90.00
_cell.angle_beta   90.00
_cell.angle_gamma   90.00
#
_symmetry.space_group_name_H-M   'P 1'
#
loop_
_entity.id
_entity.type
_entity.pdbx_description
1 polymer ?
#
loop_
_entity_poly.entity_id
_entity_poly.type
_entity_poly.pdbx_seq_one_letter_code
_entity_poly.pdbx_strand_id
1 'polypeptide(L)' 'AAKMAMESTLDPETLRQQVTSPGGTTEMALSVMQKEMLEAKINAAIRAACERSRELAHLLGDEN' A
#
# COMPACT_ATOMS: atom_id res chain seq x y z
N ALA A 1 -7.29 -9.51 -7.53
CA ALA A 1 -6.98 -8.06 -7.46
C ALA A 1 -5.54 -7.74 -7.84
N ALA A 2 -4.50 -8.15 -7.09
CA ALA A 2 -3.12 -7.75 -7.39
C ALA A 2 -2.66 -8.07 -8.83
N LYS A 3 -2.89 -9.30 -9.29
CA LYS A 3 -2.64 -9.69 -10.69
C LYS A 3 -3.46 -8.86 -11.69
N MET A 4 -4.74 -8.62 -11.39
CA MET A 4 -5.61 -7.79 -12.23
C MET A 4 -5.10 -6.35 -12.31
N ALA A 5 -4.53 -5.81 -11.24
CA ALA A 5 -3.96 -4.45 -11.24
C ALA A 5 -2.70 -4.34 -12.11
N MET A 6 -1.98 -5.44 -12.33
CA MET A 6 -0.84 -5.47 -13.24
C MET A 6 -1.26 -5.61 -14.72
N GLU A 7 -2.38 -6.28 -14.97
CA GLU A 7 -2.82 -6.67 -16.31
C GLU A 7 -3.95 -5.80 -16.88
N SER A 8 -4.64 -5.03 -16.03
CA SER A 8 -5.79 -4.21 -16.41
C SER A 8 -5.41 -2.75 -16.65
N THR A 9 -6.16 -2.10 -17.53
CA THR A 9 -6.14 -0.64 -17.71
C THR A 9 -7.01 0.10 -16.70
N LEU A 10 -7.80 -0.63 -15.91
CA LEU A 10 -8.62 -0.07 -14.85
C LEU A 10 -7.75 0.29 -13.65
N ASP A 11 -8.13 1.36 -12.96
CA ASP A 11 -7.45 1.77 -11.74
C ASP A 11 -7.67 0.75 -10.60
N PRO A 12 -6.76 0.70 -9.61
CA PRO A 12 -6.86 -0.25 -8.49
C PRO A 12 -8.13 -0.11 -7.65
N GLU A 13 -8.74 1.07 -7.58
CA GLU A 13 -9.98 1.28 -6.83
C GLU A 13 -11.16 0.63 -7.55
N THR A 14 -11.30 0.84 -8.85
CA THR A 14 -12.31 0.16 -9.67
C THR A 14 -12.15 -1.36 -9.59
N LEU A 15 -10.91 -1.86 -9.69
CA LEU A 15 -10.64 -3.30 -9.59
C LEU A 15 -10.98 -3.87 -8.21
N ARG A 16 -10.73 -3.11 -7.13
CA ARG A 16 -11.11 -3.48 -5.77
C ARG A 16 -12.63 -3.57 -5.63
N GLN A 17 -13.37 -2.60 -6.18
CA GLN A 17 -14.84 -2.61 -6.18
C GLN A 17 -15.38 -3.85 -6.90
N GLN A 18 -14.83 -4.20 -8.06
CA GLN A 18 -15.28 -5.37 -8.84
C GLN A 18 -15.11 -6.72 -8.12
N VAL A 19 -14.20 -6.83 -7.15
CA VAL A 19 -13.97 -8.05 -6.37
C VAL A 19 -14.60 -8.02 -4.96
N THR A 20 -15.40 -6.98 -4.68
CA THR A 20 -16.00 -6.75 -3.36
C THR A 20 -17.52 -6.77 -3.48
N SER A 21 -18.13 -7.92 -3.17
CA SER A 21 -19.58 -8.03 -3.07
C SER A 21 -20.09 -7.60 -1.69
N PRO A 22 -21.28 -6.99 -1.59
CA PRO A 22 -21.92 -6.69 -0.31
C PRO A 22 -22.12 -7.97 0.54
N GLY A 23 -21.71 -7.93 1.80
CA GLY A 23 -21.73 -9.08 2.72
C GLY A 23 -20.70 -10.17 2.41
N GLY A 24 -19.83 -9.95 1.42
CA GLY A 24 -18.82 -10.91 0.97
C GLY A 24 -17.59 -10.98 1.88
N THR A 25 -16.76 -12.01 1.67
CA THR A 25 -15.52 -12.20 2.45
C THR A 25 -14.50 -11.09 2.19
N THR A 26 -14.39 -10.58 0.96
CA THR A 26 -13.52 -9.45 0.62
C THR A 26 -13.92 -8.18 1.35
N GLU A 27 -15.23 -7.89 1.45
CA GLU A 27 -15.74 -6.71 2.16
C GLU A 27 -15.39 -6.76 3.64
N MET A 28 -15.61 -7.92 4.28
CA MET A 28 -15.27 -8.11 5.70
C MET A 28 -13.76 -7.94 5.95
N ALA A 29 -12.91 -8.48 5.07
CA ALA A 29 -11.47 -8.30 5.16
C ALA A 29 -11.06 -6.82 5.03
N LEU A 30 -11.63 -6.10 4.06
CA LEU A 30 -11.36 -4.68 3.85
C LEU A 30 -11.80 -3.83 5.05
N SER A 31 -12.95 -4.15 5.65
CA SER A 31 -13.45 -3.46 6.85
C SER A 31 -12.48 -3.58 8.02
N VAL A 32 -11.93 -4.77 8.27
CA VAL A 32 -10.90 -4.97 9.31
C VAL A 32 -9.64 -4.18 8.97
N MET A 33 -9.17 -4.23 7.72
CA MET A 33 -7.97 -3.49 7.30
C MET A 33 -8.12 -1.97 7.47
N GLN A 34 -9.31 -1.43 7.18
CA GLN A 34 -9.63 -0.01 7.40
C GLN A 34 -9.67 0.33 8.89
N LYS A 35 -10.33 -0.49 9.71
CA LYS A 35 -10.38 -0.31 11.17
C LYS A 35 -8.99 -0.31 11.80
N GLU A 36 -8.09 -1.16 11.30
CA GLU A 36 -6.71 -1.25 11.76
C GLU A 36 -5.78 -0.18 11.15
N MET A 37 -6.34 0.78 10.39
CA MET A 37 -5.62 1.88 9.74
C MET A 37 -4.43 1.40 8.89
N LEU A 38 -4.59 0.25 8.21
CA LEU A 38 -3.48 -0.40 7.51
C LEU A 38 -2.87 0.50 6.43
N GLU A 39 -3.68 1.24 5.69
CA GLU A 39 -3.21 2.18 4.65
C GLU A 39 -2.29 3.26 5.23
N ALA A 40 -2.69 3.89 6.34
CA ALA A 40 -1.88 4.90 7.00
C ALA A 40 -0.56 4.32 7.52
N LYS A 41 -0.60 3.10 8.08
CA LYS A 41 0.58 2.39 8.58
C LYS A 41 1.57 2.06 7.45
N ILE A 42 1.10 1.57 6.31
CA ILE A 42 1.95 1.27 5.14
C ILE A 42 2.58 2.57 4.61
N ASN A 43 1.80 3.64 4.47
CA ASN A 43 2.33 4.94 4.03
C ASN A 43 3.41 5.49 4.97
N ALA A 44 3.19 5.39 6.28
CA ALA A 44 4.17 5.81 7.28
C ALA A 44 5.46 4.98 7.18
N ALA A 45 5.35 3.65 7.02
CA ALA A 45 6.50 2.77 6.89
C ALA A 45 7.34 3.08 5.64
N ILE A 46 6.69 3.32 4.50
CA ILE A 46 7.38 3.68 3.25
C ILE A 46 8.10 5.03 3.39
N ARG A 47 7.47 6.02 4.03
CA ARG A 47 8.10 7.32 4.31
C ARG A 47 9.34 7.17 5.19
N ALA A 48 9.22 6.44 6.29
CA ALA A 48 10.35 6.17 7.20
C ALA A 48 11.50 5.45 6.47
N ALA A 49 11.19 4.48 5.60
CA ALA A 49 12.20 3.81 4.79
C ALA A 49 12.88 4.77 3.79
N CYS A 50 12.12 5.68 3.17
CA CYS A 50 12.65 6.68 2.25
C CYS A 50 13.57 7.68 2.97
N GLU A 51 13.15 8.18 4.14
CA GLU A 51 13.95 9.06 4.99
C GLU A 51 15.26 8.38 5.39
N ARG A 52 15.19 7.14 5.86
CA ARG A 52 16.37 6.37 6.23
C ARG A 52 17.33 6.16 5.04
N SER A 53 16.80 5.89 3.86
CA SER A 53 17.62 5.75 2.65
C SER A 53 18.39 7.04 2.34
N ARG A 54 17.78 8.21 2.51
CA ARG A 54 18.42 9.52 2.32
C ARG A 54 19.49 9.79 3.37
N GLU A 55 19.22 9.48 4.64
CA GLU A 55 20.22 9.59 5.71
C GLU A 55 21.46 8.74 5.40
N LEU A 56 21.26 7.48 4.98
CA LEU A 56 22.35 6.58 4.63
C LEU A 56 23.15 7.11 3.43
N ALA A 57 22.47 7.65 2.41
CA ALA A 57 23.14 8.25 1.26
C ALA A 57 24.01 9.47 1.66
N HIS A 58 23.53 10.30 2.60
CA HIS A 58 24.32 11.42 3.12
C HIS A 58 25.53 10.93 3.92
N LEU A 59 25.33 10.01 4.85
CA LEU A 59 26.42 9.46 5.69
C LEU A 59 27.52 8.81 4.85
N LEU A 60 27.15 7.99 3.85
CA LEU A 60 28.11 7.27 3.00
C LEU A 60 28.69 8.16 1.89
N GLY A 61 27.98 9.23 1.51
CA GLY A 61 28.45 10.21 0.53
C GLY A 61 29.50 11.16 1.12
N ASP A 62 29.34 11.53 2.39
CA ASP A 62 30.27 12.40 3.12
C ASP A 62 31.54 11.70 3.60
N GLU A 63 31.56 10.36 3.58
CA GLU A 63 32.74 9.53 3.92
C GLU A 63 33.77 9.43 2.77
N ASN A 64 33.62 10.21 1.68
CA ASN A 64 34.55 10.25 0.54
C ASN A 64 35.20 11.61 0.31
#